data_AF-A0A224XDA8-F1
#
_entry.id   AF-A0A224XDA8-F1
#
_cell.length_a   1.000
_cell.length_b   1.000
_cell.length_c   1.000
_cell.angle_alpha   90.00
_cell.angle_beta   90.00
_cell.angle_gamma   90.00
#
_symmetry.space_group_name_H-M   'P 1'
#
loop_
_entity.id
_entity.type
_entity.pdbx_description
1 polymer ?
#
loop_
_entity_poly.entity_id
_entity_poly.type
_entity_poly.pdbx_seq_one_letter_code
_entity_poly.pdbx_strand_id
1 'polypeptide(L)' 'MIPNYVVLEVVLKEKFIGKGSKNLSELEGVINAQCAKGFRLHTITTANGGSKGFGGGDRLQATLVFESV' A
#
# COMPACT_ATOMS: atom_id res chain seq x y z
N MET A 1 -17.54 16.90 14.48
CA MET A 1 -16.50 16.06 15.11
C MET A 1 -15.35 15.96 14.12
N ILE A 2 -14.09 16.03 14.57
CA ILE A 2 -12.94 15.87 13.66
C ILE A 2 -12.74 14.36 13.45
N PRO A 3 -12.67 13.85 12.21
CA PRO A 3 -12.43 12.44 11.95
C PRO A 3 -11.03 12.02 12.44
N ASN A 4 -10.92 10.79 12.93
CA ASN A 4 -9.63 10.19 13.28
C ASN A 4 -8.96 9.66 12.02
N TYR A 5 -7.65 9.88 11.89
CA TYR A 5 -6.87 9.42 10.74
C TYR A 5 -5.91 8.30 11.11
N VAL A 6 -5.80 7.31 10.23
CA VAL A 6 -4.82 6.21 10.30
C VAL A 6 -3.96 6.23 9.04
N VAL A 7 -2.64 6.20 9.20
CA VAL A 7 -1.68 6.18 8.08
C VAL A 7 -0.95 4.84 8.08
N LEU A 8 -0.93 4.16 6.94
CA LEU A 8 -0.21 2.90 6.74
C LEU A 8 0.71 2.97 5.54
N GLU A 9 1.88 2.35 5.66
CA GLU A 9 2.83 2.23 4.56
C GLU A 9 2.94 0.77 4.12
N VAL A 10 2.86 0.55 2.80
CA VAL A 10 2.95 -0.76 2.17
C VAL A 10 4.04 -0.70 1.11
N VAL A 11 5.00 -1.63 1.17
CA VAL A 11 6.06 -1.75 0.16
C VAL A 11 5.68 -2.82 -0.84
N LEU A 12 5.38 -2.41 -2.06
CA LEU A 12 5.10 -3.27 -3.20
C LEU A 12 6.42 -3.58 -3.92
N LYS A 13 6.82 -4.84 -3.91
CA LYS A 13 8.02 -5.29 -4.65
C LYS A 13 7.63 -5.79 -6.04
N GLU A 14 8.41 -5.50 -7.07
CA GLU A 14 8.22 -6.22 -8.32
C GLU A 14 8.48 -7.72 -8.16
N LYS A 15 7.68 -8.53 -8.87
CA LYS A 15 7.96 -9.96 -8.96
C LYS A 15 9.05 -10.15 -10.01
N PHE A 16 10.16 -10.75 -9.62
CA PHE A 16 11.27 -11.01 -10.55
C PHE A 16 10.92 -12.00 -11.68
N ILE A 17 9.86 -12.82 -11.53
CA ILE A 17 9.43 -13.81 -12.54
C ILE A 17 7.90 -14.01 -12.51
N GLY A 18 7.24 -13.84 -13.66
CA GLY A 18 5.83 -14.19 -13.92
C GLY A 18 4.81 -13.03 -13.85
N LYS A 19 3.73 -13.13 -14.64
CA LYS A 19 2.59 -12.20 -14.57
C LYS A 19 1.72 -12.57 -13.36
N GLY A 20 1.76 -11.75 -12.31
CA GLY A 20 0.87 -11.89 -11.15
C GLY A 20 1.44 -11.26 -9.88
N SER A 21 1.00 -10.05 -9.55
CA SER A 21 1.49 -9.24 -8.44
C SER A 21 0.95 -9.75 -7.09
N LYS A 22 1.70 -10.63 -6.43
CA LYS A 22 1.43 -11.04 -5.03
C LYS A 22 1.19 -9.83 -4.10
N ASN A 23 1.83 -8.70 -4.40
CA ASN A 23 1.72 -7.47 -3.62
C ASN A 23 0.39 -6.72 -3.80
N LEU A 24 -0.35 -6.91 -4.90
CA LEU A 24 -1.67 -6.26 -5.03
C LEU A 24 -2.70 -6.92 -4.10
N SER A 25 -2.63 -8.23 -3.92
CA SER A 25 -3.47 -8.94 -2.94
C SER A 25 -3.14 -8.54 -1.50
N GLU A 26 -1.87 -8.27 -1.20
CA GLU A 26 -1.45 -7.76 0.12
C GLU A 26 -1.97 -6.31 0.33
N LEU A 27 -1.88 -5.45 -0.69
CA LEU A 27 -2.45 -4.09 -0.64
C LEU A 27 -3.96 -4.12 -0.41
N GLU A 28 -4.68 -4.96 -1.15
CA GLU A 28 -6.12 -5.17 -0.98
C GLU A 28 -6.45 -5.66 0.44
N GLY A 29 -5.66 -6.61 0.97
CA GLY A 29 -5.81 -7.09 2.34
C GLY A 29 -5.66 -6.00 3.39
N VAL A 30 -4.68 -5.09 3.23
CA VAL A 30 -4.50 -3.93 4.12
C VAL A 30 -5.70 -2.99 4.07
N ILE A 31 -6.20 -2.69 2.87
CA ILE A 31 -7.39 -1.84 2.69
C ILE A 31 -8.61 -2.48 3.35
N ASN A 32 -8.88 -3.75 3.04
CA ASN A 32 -10.04 -4.47 3.59
C ASN A 32 -9.98 -4.57 5.12
N ALA A 33 -8.79 -4.76 5.71
CA ALA A 33 -8.61 -4.81 7.15
C ALA A 33 -8.90 -3.47 7.86
N GLN A 34 -8.64 -2.33 7.21
CA GLN A 34 -9.02 -1.03 7.75
C GLN A 34 -10.51 -0.73 7.55
N CYS A 35 -11.06 -1.10 6.39
CA CYS A 35 -12.51 -1.04 6.14
C CYS A 35 -13.31 -1.84 7.18
N ALA A 36 -12.85 -3.04 7.53
CA ALA A 36 -13.47 -3.87 8.57
C ALA A 36 -13.43 -3.24 9.97
N LYS A 37 -12.52 -2.29 10.22
CA LYS A 37 -12.42 -1.53 11.48
C LYS A 37 -13.26 -0.26 11.49
N GLY A 38 -14.07 -0.01 10.45
CA GLY A 38 -14.89 1.21 10.34
C GLY A 38 -14.14 2.42 9.80
N PHE A 39 -13.01 2.23 9.13
CA PHE A 39 -12.30 3.30 8.46
C PHE A 39 -12.55 3.28 6.95
N ARG A 40 -12.62 4.45 6.32
CA ARG A 40 -12.68 4.61 4.87
C ARG A 40 -11.32 5.03 4.34
N LEU A 41 -10.89 4.45 3.21
CA LEU A 41 -9.70 4.94 2.51
C LEU A 41 -9.97 6.37 2.01
N HIS A 42 -9.19 7.32 2.52
CA HIS A 42 -9.31 8.74 2.22
C HIS A 42 -8.40 9.12 1.03
N THR A 43 -7.12 8.78 1.11
CA THR A 43 -6.15 9.00 0.03
C THR A 43 -5.12 7.89 -0.03
N ILE A 44 -4.53 7.72 -1.21
CA ILE A 44 -3.35 6.87 -1.44
C ILE A 44 -2.32 7.68 -2.23
N THR A 45 -1.07 7.62 -1.79
CA THR A 45 0.06 8.17 -2.54
C THR A 45 1.08 7.09 -2.78
N THR A 46 1.77 7.15 -3.90
CA THR A 46 2.84 6.20 -4.24
C THR A 46 4.14 6.95 -4.48
N ALA A 47 5.23 6.44 -3.95
CA ALA A 47 6.57 6.91 -4.19
C ALA A 47 7.45 5.76 -4.72
N ASN A 48 8.26 6.04 -5.74
CA ASN A 48 9.25 5.10 -6.21
C ASN A 48 10.38 5.02 -5.18
N GLY A 49 10.47 3.90 -4.46
CA GLY A 49 11.50 3.63 -3.48
C GLY A 49 12.80 3.19 -4.15
N GLY A 50 13.39 4.05 -4.98
CA GLY A 50 14.73 3.95 -5.58
C GLY A 50 15.20 2.56 -6.05
N SER A 51 15.41 2.39 -7.36
CA SER A 51 16.01 1.17 -7.93
C SER A 51 17.41 0.94 -7.35
N LYS A 52 17.59 -0.08 -6.50
CA LYS A 52 18.93 -0.55 -6.12
C LYS A 52 19.41 -1.46 -7.24
N GLY A 53 20.38 -0.99 -8.03
CA GLY A 53 20.87 -1.65 -9.25
C GLY A 53 21.25 -3.14 -9.15
N PHE A 54 21.53 -3.71 -10.32
CA PHE A 54 21.97 -5.10 -10.62
C PHE A 54 21.50 -6.18 -9.63
N GLY A 55 20.20 -6.49 -9.67
CA GLY A 55 19.61 -7.63 -8.97
C GLY A 55 18.49 -7.29 -7.97
N GLY A 56 18.16 -6.01 -7.77
CA GLY A 56 17.08 -5.55 -6.89
C GLY A 56 15.98 -4.80 -7.64
N GLY A 57 14.94 -5.50 -8.10
CA GLY A 57 13.79 -4.95 -8.83
C GLY A 57 13.09 -3.78 -8.13
N ASP A 58 12.27 -3.05 -8.88
CA ASP A 58 11.71 -1.80 -8.41
C ASP A 58 10.82 -2.02 -7.19
N ARG A 59 10.92 -1.08 -6.26
CA ARG A 59 10.13 -1.04 -5.04
C ARG A 59 9.22 0.17 -5.15
N LEU A 60 7.92 -0.07 -5.22
CA LEU A 60 6.92 1.00 -5.12
C LEU A 60 6.44 1.04 -3.67
N GLN A 61 6.57 2.18 -3.02
CA GLN A 61 6.02 2.39 -1.68
C GLN A 61 4.67 3.09 -1.82
N ALA A 62 3.64 2.55 -1.19
CA ALA A 62 2.32 3.14 -1.11
C ALA A 62 2.05 3.60 0.33
N THR A 63 1.63 4.85 0.49
CA THR A 63 1.15 5.41 1.75
C THR A 63 -0.36 5.55 1.63
N LEU A 64 -1.10 4.91 2.54
CA LEU A 64 -2.55 4.90 2.59
C LEU A 64 -2.99 5.71 3.81
N VAL A 65 -3.89 6.67 3.59
CA VAL A 65 -4.53 7.44 4.65
C VAL A 65 -5.98 7.00 4.72
N PHE A 66 -6.41 6.61 5.91
CA PHE A 66 -7.79 6.26 6.21
C PHE A 66 -8.39 7.26 7.18
N GLU A 67 -9.69 7.54 7.05
CA GLU A 67 -10.47 8.38 7.96
C GLU A 67 -11.57 7.55 8.63
N SER A 68 -11.85 7.83 9.91
CA SER A 68 -12.95 7.19 10.63
C SER A 68 -14.28 7.58 10.01
N VAL A 69 -15.11 6.58 9.72
CA VAL A 69 -16.51 6.77 9.27
C VAL A 69 -17.38 7.24 10.41
#